data_AF-A0A6V8ER41-F1
#
_entry.id   AF-A0A6V8ER41-F1
#
_cell.length_a   1.000
_cell.length_b   1.000
_cell.length_c   1.000
_cell.angle_alpha   90.00
_cell.angle_beta   90.00
_cell.angle_gamma   90.00
#
_symmetry.space_group_name_H-M   'P 1'
#
loop_
_entity.id
_entity.type
_entity.pdbx_description
1 polymer ?
#
loop_
_entity_poly.entity_id
_entity_poly.type
_entity_poly.pdbx_seq_one_letter_code
_entity_poly.pdbx_strand_id
1 'polypeptide(L)'
;ADYNGLLALLNRLGDMEKQRLLIEGGPTTIHSFLNEGLVDEFYLVQSKVVHQEPVPSNIDQDALSQAGLSLHRTETWGEETAQVWLRKASQ
;
A
#
# COMPACT_ATOMS: atom_id res chain seq x y z
N ALA A 1 -9.90 12.86 -20.62
CA ALA A 1 -9.99 13.57 -19.33
C ALA A 1 -8.59 13.65 -18.81
N ASP A 2 -8.10 14.85 -18.52
CA ASP A 2 -6.73 15.06 -18.09
C ASP A 2 -6.52 14.50 -16.68
N TYR A 3 -5.38 13.85 -16.46
CA TYR A 3 -5.00 13.33 -15.16
C TYR A 3 -4.56 14.48 -14.25
N ASN A 4 -5.28 14.68 -13.15
CA ASN A 4 -5.08 15.79 -12.21
C ASN A 4 -4.51 15.30 -10.85
N GLY A 5 -3.87 14.14 -10.82
CA GLY A 5 -3.33 13.54 -9.59
C GLY A 5 -4.22 12.46 -8.97
N LEU A 6 -3.67 11.72 -7.99
CA LEU A 6 -4.34 10.59 -7.35
C LEU A 6 -5.56 11.04 -6.55
N LEU A 7 -5.46 12.11 -5.77
CA LEU A 7 -6.58 12.60 -4.98
C LEU A 7 -7.80 12.96 -5.85
N ALA A 8 -7.60 13.64 -6.99
CA ALA A 8 -8.69 13.98 -7.90
C ALA A 8 -9.33 12.73 -8.52
N LEU A 9 -8.52 11.71 -8.84
CA LEU A 9 -9.01 10.40 -9.29
C LEU A 9 -9.84 9.72 -8.20
N LEU A 10 -9.36 9.69 -6.95
CA LEU A 10 -10.06 9.07 -5.84
C LEU A 10 -11.39 9.79 -5.52
N ASN A 11 -11.42 11.12 -5.56
CA ASN A 11 -12.65 11.90 -5.40
C ASN A 11 -13.68 11.53 -6.46
N ARG A 12 -13.27 11.45 -7.74
CA ARG A 12 -14.16 11.03 -8.83
C ARG A 12 -14.68 9.60 -8.64
N LEU A 13 -13.84 8.69 -8.17
CA LEU A 13 -14.28 7.32 -7.85
C LEU A 13 -15.27 7.32 -6.68
N GLY A 14 -15.07 8.19 -5.68
CA GLY A 14 -16.02 8.45 -4.60
C GLY A 14 -17.37 8.96 -5.10
N ASP A 15 -17.39 9.93 -6.03
CA ASP A 15 -18.60 10.44 -6.69
C ASP A 15 -19.35 9.34 -7.48
N MET A 16 -18.62 8.30 -7.90
CA MET A 16 -19.17 7.10 -8.56
C MET A 16 -19.52 5.98 -7.57
N GLU A 17 -19.61 6.31 -6.27
CA GLU A 17 -19.92 5.40 -5.17
C GLU A 17 -18.92 4.23 -5.02
N LYS A 18 -17.67 4.42 -5.46
CA LYS A 18 -16.58 3.46 -5.24
C LYS A 18 -15.81 3.81 -3.98
N GLN A 19 -16.20 3.16 -2.88
CA GLN A 19 -15.73 3.51 -1.53
C GLN A 19 -14.54 2.65 -1.04
N ARG A 20 -14.21 1.56 -1.75
CA ARG A 20 -13.05 0.71 -1.45
C ARG A 20 -12.37 0.30 -2.74
N LEU A 21 -11.06 0.49 -2.78
CA LEU A 21 -10.22 0.14 -3.93
C LEU A 21 -9.13 -0.80 -3.46
N LEU A 22 -8.91 -1.87 -4.22
CA LEU A 22 -7.69 -2.64 -4.16
C LEU A 22 -6.72 -2.04 -5.17
N ILE A 23 -5.59 -1.54 -4.68
CA ILE A 23 -4.55 -0.96 -5.52
C ILE A 23 -3.44 -2.00 -5.66
N GLU A 24 -3.26 -2.50 -6.87
CA GLU A 24 -2.14 -3.35 -7.25
C GLU A 24 -1.29 -2.65 -8.31
N GLY A 25 0.03 -2.79 -8.21
CA GLY A 25 0.95 -2.15 -9.14
C GLY A 25 2.39 -2.37 -8.73
N GLY A 26 3.31 -1.88 -9.57
CA GLY A 26 4.73 -1.88 -9.25
C GLY A 26 5.10 -0.86 -8.16
N PRO A 27 6.35 -0.88 -7.69
CA PRO A 27 6.83 0.01 -6.63
C PRO A 27 6.51 1.49 -6.87
N THR A 28 6.65 2.00 -8.11
CA THR A 28 6.35 3.40 -8.45
C THR A 28 4.91 3.80 -8.12
N THR A 29 3.94 2.97 -8.49
CA THR A 29 2.52 3.23 -8.22
C THR A 29 2.28 3.25 -6.71
N ILE A 30 2.79 2.23 -6.01
CA ILE A 30 2.58 2.08 -4.58
C ILE A 30 3.21 3.23 -3.79
N HIS A 31 4.45 3.62 -4.12
CA HIS A 31 5.11 4.79 -3.52
C HIS A 31 4.31 6.08 -3.72
N SER A 32 3.66 6.26 -4.87
CA SER A 32 2.84 7.46 -5.12
C SER A 32 1.66 7.54 -4.13
N PHE A 33 0.98 6.43 -3.87
CA PHE A 33 -0.11 6.38 -2.88
C PHE A 33 0.38 6.56 -1.43
N LEU A 34 1.51 5.93 -1.08
CA LEU A 34 2.12 6.06 0.25
C LEU A 34 2.56 7.51 0.52
N ASN A 35 3.22 8.14 -0.44
CA ASN A 35 3.73 9.52 -0.33
C ASN A 35 2.60 10.56 -0.22
N GLU A 36 1.46 10.33 -0.87
CA GLU A 36 0.27 11.19 -0.75
C GLU A 36 -0.58 10.88 0.50
N GLY A 37 -0.21 9.88 1.32
CA GLY A 37 -0.95 9.52 2.53
C GLY A 37 -2.37 8.97 2.26
N LEU A 38 -2.55 8.36 1.08
CA LEU A 38 -3.85 7.90 0.56
C LEU A 38 -4.14 6.42 0.87
N VAL A 39 -3.30 5.76 1.68
CA VAL A 39 -3.43 4.34 2.02
C VAL A 39 -4.02 4.19 3.43
N ASP A 40 -5.10 3.44 3.54
CA ASP A 40 -5.73 3.11 4.82
C ASP A 40 -5.27 1.75 5.38
N GLU A 41 -5.04 0.78 4.50
CA GLU A 41 -4.63 -0.59 4.82
C GLU A 41 -3.60 -1.05 3.78
N PHE A 42 -2.53 -1.70 4.24
CA PHE A 42 -1.46 -2.24 3.40
C PHE A 42 -1.12 -3.67 3.78
N TYR A 43 -1.01 -4.55 2.78
CA TYR A 43 -0.59 -5.94 2.94
C TYR A 43 0.81 -6.11 2.38
N LEU A 44 1.80 -6.30 3.25
CA LEU A 44 3.17 -6.64 2.85
C LEU A 44 3.32 -8.16 2.91
N VAL A 45 3.31 -8.81 1.75
CA VAL A 45 3.41 -10.26 1.62
C VAL A 45 4.85 -10.64 1.29
N GLN A 46 5.44 -11.51 2.10
CA GLN A 46 6.81 -11.97 1.97
C GLN A 46 6.83 -13.47 1.66
N SER A 47 7.40 -13.82 0.50
CA SER A 47 7.72 -15.20 0.14
C SER A 47 9.05 -15.64 0.77
N LYS A 48 9.22 -16.96 0.91
CA LYS A 48 10.50 -17.59 1.27
C LYS A 48 11.46 -17.68 0.07
N VAL A 49 10.98 -17.42 -1.14
CA VAL A 49 11.78 -17.46 -2.37
C VAL A 49 12.48 -16.13 -2.58
N VAL A 50 13.78 -16.18 -2.87
CA VAL A 50 14.58 -15.01 -3.24
C VAL A 50 14.82 -15.03 -4.75
N HIS A 51 14.57 -13.91 -5.42
CA HIS A 51 14.84 -13.77 -6.86
C HIS A 51 16.34 -13.86 -7.14
N GLN A 52 16.72 -14.45 -8.29
CA GLN A 52 18.12 -14.50 -8.73
C GLN A 52 18.66 -13.09 -9.04
N GLU A 53 17.83 -12.25 -9.65
CA GLU A 53 18.10 -10.84 -9.92
C GLU A 53 17.02 -9.99 -9.24
N PRO A 54 17.18 -9.65 -7.95
CA PRO A 54 16.16 -8.93 -7.21
C PRO A 54 16.08 -7.47 -7.66
N VAL A 55 14.85 -6.99 -7.86
CA VAL A 55 14.55 -5.57 -8.05
C VAL A 55 14.02 -5.02 -6.72
N PRO A 56 14.68 -4.03 -6.11
CA PRO A 56 14.23 -3.51 -4.82
C PRO A 56 12.92 -2.74 -4.98
N SER A 57 11.90 -3.14 -4.20
CA SER A 57 10.66 -2.36 -4.09
C SER A 57 10.85 -1.08 -3.26
N ASN A 58 11.83 -1.07 -2.35
CA ASN A 58 12.00 -0.06 -1.31
C ASN A 58 10.73 0.16 -0.48
N ILE A 59 9.91 -0.88 -0.31
CA ILE A 59 8.72 -0.87 0.54
C ILE A 59 9.03 -1.77 1.71
N ASP A 60 9.46 -1.16 2.81
CA ASP A 60 9.78 -1.82 4.06
C ASP A 60 8.99 -1.17 5.22
N GLN A 61 9.26 -1.64 6.44
CA GLN A 61 8.62 -1.12 7.65
C GLN A 61 8.84 0.40 7.83
N ASP A 62 9.98 0.94 7.44
CA ASP A 62 10.28 2.36 7.60
C ASP A 62 9.45 3.19 6.61
N ALA A 63 9.39 2.76 5.34
CA ALA A 63 8.54 3.39 4.33
C ALA A 63 7.06 3.41 4.74
N LEU A 64 6.54 2.28 5.24
CA LEU A 64 5.14 2.19 5.70
C LEU A 64 4.89 3.05 6.95
N SER A 65 5.85 3.09 7.87
CA SER A 65 5.75 3.92 9.09
C SER A 65 5.78 5.42 8.78
N GLN A 66 6.62 5.84 7.82
CA GLN A 66 6.69 7.22 7.33
C GLN A 66 5.40 7.65 6.62
N ALA A 67 4.74 6.72 5.91
CA ALA A 67 3.42 6.93 5.30
C ALA A 67 2.26 7.01 6.32
N GLY A 68 2.55 6.93 7.62
CA GLY A 68 1.54 7.02 8.68
C GLY A 68 0.84 5.70 9.02
N LEU A 69 1.37 4.57 8.56
CA LEU A 69 0.86 3.24 8.89
C LEU A 69 1.54 2.67 10.14
N SER A 70 0.88 1.71 10.79
CA SER A 70 1.44 0.90 11.86
C SER A 70 1.11 -0.57 11.65
N LEU A 71 2.08 -1.45 11.94
CA LEU A 71 1.86 -2.89 11.92
C LEU A 71 0.75 -3.24 12.90
N HIS A 72 -0.31 -3.85 12.38
CA HIS A 72 -1.46 -4.23 13.18
C HIS A 72 -1.39 -5.71 13.56
N ARG A 73 -1.05 -6.58 12.60
CA ARG A 73 -0.84 -8.02 12.84
C ARG A 73 -0.02 -8.66 11.73
N THR A 74 0.50 -9.86 12.03
CA THR A 74 1.18 -10.73 11.06
C THR A 74 0.43 -12.04 10.97
N GLU A 75 0.20 -12.51 9.75
CA GLU A 75 -0.54 -13.72 9.43
C GLU A 75 0.34 -14.67 8.59
N THR A 76 0.04 -15.97 8.69
CA THR A 76 0.61 -16.97 7.78
C THR A 76 -0.39 -17.24 6.67
N TRP A 77 -0.02 -17.01 5.42
CA TRP A 77 -0.84 -17.27 4.24
C TRP A 77 -0.16 -18.35 3.43
N GLY A 78 -0.56 -19.62 3.57
CA GLY A 78 0.13 -20.73 2.89
C GLY A 78 1.57 -20.87 3.37
N GLU A 79 2.53 -20.68 2.48
CA GLU A 79 3.97 -20.71 2.81
C GLU A 79 4.54 -19.32 3.10
N GLU A 80 3.76 -18.28 2.86
CA GLU A 80 4.10 -16.87 2.95
C GLU A 80 3.76 -16.27 4.31
N THR A 81 4.40 -15.14 4.62
CA THR A 81 4.04 -14.30 5.76
C THR A 81 3.43 -13.01 5.23
N ALA A 82 2.24 -12.65 5.73
CA ALA A 82 1.56 -11.42 5.39
C ALA A 82 1.55 -10.49 6.60
N GLN A 83 2.11 -9.30 6.47
CA GLN A 83 1.98 -8.26 7.48
C GLN A 83 0.84 -7.33 7.07
N VAL A 84 -0.10 -7.11 7.99
CA VAL A 84 -1.23 -6.18 7.81
C VAL A 84 -0.92 -4.89 8.55
N TRP A 85 -0.86 -3.80 7.80
CA TRP A 85 -0.58 -2.46 8.29
C TRP A 85 -1.82 -1.59 8.14
N LEU A 86 -2.11 -0.77 9.15
CA LEU A 86 -3.27 0.12 9.16
C LEU A 86 -2.84 1.56 9.41
N ARG A 87 -3.56 2.53 8.82
CA ARG A 87 -3.41 3.95 9.13
C ARG A 87 -3.53 4.17 10.63
N LYS A 88 -2.57 4.89 11.21
CA LYS A 88 -2.65 5.33 12.60
C LYS A 88 -3.89 6.20 12.76
N ALA A 89 -4.72 5.91 13.77
CA ALA A 89 -5.79 6.84 14.14
C ALA A 89 -5.14 8.19 14.49
N SER A 90 -5.65 9.27 13.92
CA SER A 90 -5.28 10.62 14.32
C SER A 90 -5.53 10.76 15.82
N GLN A 91 -4.50 11.13 16.59
CA GLN A 91 -4.67 11.57 17.97
C GLN A 91 -5.38 12.91 18.03
#